data_AF-A0A2G2Z0R7-F1
#
_entry.id   AF-A0A2G2Z0R7-F1
#
_cell.length_a   1.000
_cell.length_b   1.000
_cell.length_c   1.000
_cell.angle_alpha   90.00
_cell.angle_beta   90.00
_cell.angle_gamma   90.00
#
_symmetry.space_group_name_H-M   'P 1'
#
loop_
_entity.id
_entity.type
_entity.pdbx_description
1 polymer ?
#
loop_
_entity_poly.entity_id
_entity_poly.type
_entity_poly.pdbx_seq_one_letter_code
_entity_poly.pdbx_strand_id
1 'polypeptide(L)'
;MLYGQNQCENKEKSHYSSVVNGTIHVVVGGGVSHLNTFTTINTTWSLFKDRDFGFVKLTAFNQSSLLFEYKKSKDGKVYNSFTISRDYKDILACVHDGCEPTTLAN
;
A
#
# COMPACT_ATOMS: atom_id res chain seq x y z
N MET A 1 4.40 0.63 0.54
CA MET A 1 5.34 1.38 -0.33
C MET A 1 4.76 1.37 -1.74
N LEU A 2 4.63 2.54 -2.38
CA LEU A 2 4.07 2.67 -3.73
C LEU A 2 5.09 2.15 -4.75
N TYR A 3 4.65 1.29 -5.66
CA TYR A 3 5.45 0.52 -6.62
C TYR A 3 5.12 0.95 -8.04
N GLY A 4 6.14 1.33 -8.80
CA GLY A 4 6.09 1.55 -10.25
C GLY A 4 7.40 1.05 -10.86
N GLN A 5 7.34 0.23 -11.92
CA GLN A 5 8.52 -0.27 -12.67
C GLN A 5 9.72 -0.77 -11.81
N ASN A 6 9.47 -1.58 -10.77
CA ASN A 6 10.49 -2.12 -9.84
C ASN A 6 11.23 -1.06 -8.98
N GLN A 7 10.79 0.19 -8.99
CA GLN A 7 11.36 1.26 -8.18
C GLN A 7 10.34 1.80 -7.16
N CYS A 8 10.86 2.32 -6.06
CA CYS A 8 10.04 2.88 -5.00
C CYS A 8 9.73 4.34 -5.34
N GLU A 9 8.51 4.59 -5.80
CA GLU A 9 8.04 5.91 -6.23
C GLU A 9 7.73 6.85 -5.04
N ASN A 10 7.62 6.28 -3.84
CA ASN A 10 7.42 7.03 -2.61
C ASN A 10 8.18 6.39 -1.43
N LYS A 11 8.89 7.22 -0.66
CA LYS A 11 9.75 6.80 0.46
C LYS A 11 9.00 6.71 1.80
N GLU A 12 7.75 7.16 1.85
CA GLU A 12 6.89 7.07 3.03
C GLU A 12 6.63 5.61 3.40
N LYS A 13 6.56 5.35 4.70
CA LYS A 13 6.46 4.00 5.27
C LYS A 13 5.11 3.73 5.91
N SER A 14 4.49 4.74 6.50
CA SER A 14 3.23 4.61 7.25
C SER A 14 2.19 5.68 6.94
N HIS A 15 2.58 6.85 6.43
CA HIS A 15 1.65 7.94 6.14
C HIS A 15 1.78 8.36 4.69
N TYR A 16 0.87 7.88 3.85
CA TYR A 16 0.85 8.21 2.43
C TYR A 16 -0.12 9.36 2.17
N SER A 17 0.43 10.55 1.95
CA SER A 17 -0.30 11.72 1.46
C SER A 17 0.04 12.04 0.01
N SER A 18 -0.71 12.94 -0.62
CA SER A 18 -0.46 13.43 -1.99
C SER A 18 -0.78 12.42 -3.11
N VAL A 19 -0.37 12.72 -4.34
CA VAL A 19 -0.71 12.04 -5.60
C VAL A 19 -0.26 10.56 -5.65
N VAL A 20 -0.97 9.73 -6.43
CA VAL A 20 -0.68 8.29 -6.62
C VAL A 20 0.45 8.05 -7.62
N ASN A 21 1.71 8.21 -7.19
CA ASN A 21 2.85 7.90 -8.08
C ASN A 21 3.11 6.39 -8.26
N GLY A 22 2.30 5.50 -7.68
CA GLY A 22 2.45 4.05 -7.84
C GLY A 22 1.42 3.27 -7.01
N THR A 23 1.47 1.94 -7.01
CA THR A 23 0.52 1.09 -6.28
C THR A 23 1.15 0.43 -5.05
N ILE A 24 0.43 0.34 -3.93
CA ILE A 24 0.90 -0.44 -2.77
C ILE A 24 0.47 -1.89 -2.96
N HIS A 25 1.45 -2.80 -3.06
CA HIS A 25 1.19 -4.23 -3.11
C HIS A 25 1.33 -4.84 -1.72
N VAL A 26 0.35 -5.65 -1.32
CA VAL A 26 0.33 -6.34 -0.02
C VAL A 26 0.06 -7.82 -0.24
N VAL A 27 0.89 -8.68 0.34
CA VAL A 27 0.71 -10.14 0.33
C VAL A 27 0.17 -10.58 1.69
N VAL A 28 -1.03 -11.15 1.71
CA VAL A 28 -1.74 -11.58 2.94
C VAL A 28 -2.25 -13.02 2.78
N GLY A 29 -1.37 -13.95 2.43
CA GLY A 29 -1.71 -15.36 2.24
C GLY A 29 -1.67 -16.23 3.50
N GLY A 30 -1.21 -15.68 4.64
CA GLY A 30 -0.97 -16.42 5.89
C GLY A 30 -2.22 -16.69 6.72
N GLY A 31 -3.34 -17.07 6.11
CA GLY A 31 -4.60 -17.26 6.83
C GLY A 31 -4.65 -18.56 7.65
N VAL A 32 -4.24 -19.70 7.07
CA VAL A 32 -4.48 -21.05 7.64
C VAL A 32 -3.41 -22.10 7.30
N SER A 33 -2.73 -22.02 6.15
CA SER A 33 -1.84 -23.09 5.64
C SER A 33 -0.35 -22.93 6.03
N HIS A 34 0.49 -23.88 5.62
CA HIS A 34 1.93 -23.89 5.91
C HIS A 34 2.60 -22.52 5.62
N LEU A 35 3.30 -21.99 6.64
CA LEU A 35 4.03 -20.74 6.53
C LEU A 35 5.25 -20.92 5.62
N ASN A 36 5.20 -20.34 4.42
CA ASN A 36 6.34 -20.30 3.50
C ASN A 36 7.50 -19.46 4.08
N THR A 37 8.72 -19.91 3.81
CA THR A 37 9.92 -19.19 4.21
C THR A 37 10.19 -18.06 3.21
N PHE A 38 10.54 -16.87 3.72
CA PHE A 38 11.02 -15.78 2.87
C PHE A 38 12.40 -16.11 2.29
N THR A 39 12.69 -15.60 1.10
CA THR A 39 14.06 -15.61 0.58
C THR A 39 14.97 -14.75 1.47
N THR A 40 16.27 -15.03 1.48
CA THR A 40 17.29 -14.23 2.17
C THR A 40 17.51 -12.86 1.53
N ILE A 41 16.90 -12.60 0.36
CA ILE A 41 17.03 -11.35 -0.38
C ILE A 41 16.14 -10.28 0.27
N ASN A 42 16.77 -9.22 0.76
CA ASN A 42 16.09 -8.00 1.16
C ASN A 42 16.08 -7.02 0.01
N THR A 43 14.93 -6.91 -0.64
CA THR A 43 14.69 -5.94 -1.71
C THR A 43 14.41 -4.56 -1.12
N THR A 44 14.74 -3.52 -1.87
CA THR A 44 14.51 -2.12 -1.47
C THR A 44 13.03 -1.76 -1.30
N TRP A 45 12.13 -2.51 -1.96
CA TRP A 45 10.69 -2.28 -1.96
C TRP A 45 9.92 -3.06 -0.89
N SER A 46 10.55 -4.04 -0.23
CA SER A 46 9.90 -4.85 0.80
C SER A 46 9.98 -4.18 2.16
N LEU A 47 8.95 -3.44 2.54
CA LEU A 47 8.93 -2.66 3.78
C LEU A 47 8.70 -3.48 5.06
N PHE A 48 7.75 -4.43 5.03
CA PHE A 48 7.38 -5.23 6.19
C PHE A 48 7.17 -6.69 5.76
N LYS A 49 7.74 -7.63 6.51
CA LYS A 49 7.59 -9.07 6.33
C LYS A 49 7.25 -9.67 7.69
N ASP A 50 6.18 -10.45 7.75
CA ASP A 50 5.86 -11.24 8.94
C ASP A 50 5.59 -12.68 8.53
N ARG A 51 6.20 -13.63 9.25
CA ARG A 51 6.02 -15.07 9.04
C ARG A 51 5.14 -15.61 10.16
N ASP A 52 3.90 -15.15 10.18
CA ASP A 52 2.92 -15.53 11.18
C ASP A 52 1.52 -15.51 10.55
N PHE A 53 0.56 -16.15 11.22
CA PHE A 53 -0.81 -16.14 10.76
C PHE A 53 -1.45 -14.79 11.03
N GLY A 54 -2.14 -14.23 10.04
CA GLY A 54 -2.74 -12.92 10.17
C GLY A 54 -3.68 -12.56 9.04
N PHE A 55 -4.35 -11.43 9.22
CA PHE A 55 -5.32 -10.88 8.28
C PHE A 55 -5.19 -9.37 8.21
N VAL A 56 -5.76 -8.78 7.15
CA VAL A 56 -5.80 -7.34 6.96
C VAL A 56 -7.20 -6.82 7.25
N LYS A 57 -7.24 -5.65 7.89
CA LYS A 57 -8.43 -4.84 8.06
C LYS A 57 -8.23 -3.50 7.37
N LEU A 58 -9.16 -3.15 6.49
CA LEU A 58 -9.23 -1.85 5.83
C LEU A 58 -10.37 -1.04 6.45
N THR A 59 -10.10 0.19 6.87
CA THR A 59 -11.09 1.10 7.44
C THR A 59 -11.08 2.40 6.66
N ALA A 60 -12.14 2.67 5.89
CA ALA A 60 -12.34 3.97 5.26
C ALA A 60 -13.05 4.88 6.26
N PHE A 61 -12.37 5.91 6.78
CA PHE A 61 -12.95 6.86 7.72
C PHE A 61 -13.82 7.89 7.02
N ASN A 62 -13.40 8.29 5.81
CA ASN A 62 -14.11 9.22 4.93
C ASN A 62 -13.59 9.06 3.50
N GLN A 63 -14.09 9.88 2.58
CA GLN A 63 -13.67 9.88 1.17
C GLN A 63 -12.19 10.19 0.94
N SER A 64 -11.55 10.86 1.90
CA SER A 64 -10.15 11.29 1.81
C SER A 64 -9.21 10.49 2.72
N SER A 65 -9.69 9.52 3.50
CA SER A 65 -8.90 8.86 4.55
C SER A 65 -9.18 7.38 4.66
N LEU A 66 -8.15 6.58 4.41
CA LEU A 66 -8.15 5.12 4.52
C LEU A 66 -7.07 4.69 5.52
N LEU A 67 -7.40 3.75 6.39
CA LEU A 67 -6.46 3.08 7.28
C LEU A 67 -6.36 1.60 6.92
N PHE A 68 -5.14 1.15 6.77
CA PHE A 68 -4.77 -0.25 6.64
C PHE A 68 -4.17 -0.73 7.97
N GLU A 69 -4.62 -1.89 8.45
CA GLU A 69 -4.06 -2.57 9.61
C GLU A 69 -3.83 -4.05 9.27
N TYR A 70 -2.61 -4.53 9.47
CA TYR A 70 -2.29 -5.95 9.51
C TYR A 70 -2.30 -6.43 10.96
N LYS A 71 -3.09 -7.48 11.20
CA LYS A 71 -3.32 -8.04 12.52
C LYS A 71 -2.93 -9.51 12.53
N LYS A 72 -2.29 -9.96 13.60
CA LYS A 72 -2.01 -11.39 13.78
C LYS A 72 -3.25 -12.11 14.30
N SER A 73 -3.46 -13.32 13.83
CA SER A 73 -4.60 -14.15 14.22
C SER A 73 -4.49 -14.65 15.67
N LYS A 74 -3.26 -14.75 16.21
CA LYS A 74 -3.00 -15.28 17.55
C LYS A 74 -3.53 -14.40 18.70
N ASP A 75 -3.49 -13.08 18.52
CA ASP A 75 -3.80 -12.11 19.58
C ASP A 75 -4.71 -10.98 19.10
N GLY A 76 -4.99 -10.90 17.80
CA GLY A 76 -5.79 -9.82 17.22
C GLY A 76 -5.17 -8.42 17.42
N LYS A 77 -3.85 -8.32 17.66
CA LYS A 77 -3.14 -7.03 17.77
C LYS A 77 -2.65 -6.58 16.40
N VAL A 78 -2.46 -5.27 16.26
CA VAL A 78 -1.93 -4.64 15.04
C VAL A 78 -0.40 -4.72 15.07
N TYR A 79 0.21 -5.21 13.99
CA TYR A 79 1.66 -5.35 13.86
C TYR A 79 2.24 -4.52 12.72
N ASN A 80 1.41 -4.12 11.75
CA ASN A 80 1.78 -3.14 10.74
C ASN A 80 0.55 -2.33 10.36
N SER A 81 0.73 -1.03 10.12
CA SER A 81 -0.36 -0.14 9.75
C SER A 81 0.14 1.00 8.90
N PHE A 82 -0.68 1.45 7.96
CA PHE A 82 -0.43 2.68 7.23
C PHE A 82 -1.74 3.41 6.92
N THR A 83 -1.66 4.72 6.79
CA THR A 83 -2.77 5.59 6.39
C THR A 83 -2.56 6.10 4.98
N ILE A 84 -3.65 6.25 4.24
CA ILE A 84 -3.70 6.98 2.99
C ILE A 84 -4.63 8.17 3.22
N SER A 85 -4.09 9.39 3.08
CA SER A 85 -4.84 10.64 3.24
C SER A 85 -4.71 11.48 1.97
N ARG A 86 -5.78 11.59 1.19
CA ARG A 86 -5.76 12.19 -0.15
C ARG A 86 -7.09 12.81 -0.50
N ASP A 87 -7.08 13.95 -1.17
CA ASP A 87 -8.31 14.54 -1.68
C ASP A 87 -8.60 14.08 -3.10
N TYR A 88 -9.85 14.25 -3.55
CA TYR A 88 -10.28 13.84 -4.90
C TYR A 88 -9.41 14.45 -6.01
N LYS A 89 -8.87 15.66 -5.80
CA LYS A 89 -7.94 16.32 -6.73
C LYS A 89 -6.61 15.55 -6.90
N ASP A 90 -6.15 14.88 -5.85
CA ASP A 90 -4.90 14.09 -5.88
C ASP A 90 -5.09 12.77 -6.65
N ILE A 91 -6.34 12.33 -6.80
CA ILE A 91 -6.71 11.14 -7.59
C ILE A 91 -6.73 11.48 -9.08
N LEU A 92 -7.21 12.68 -9.43
CA LEU A 92 -7.28 13.17 -10.82
C LEU A 92 -5.94 13.74 -11.34
N ALA A 93 -4.94 13.87 -10.46
CA ALA A 93 -3.65 14.40 -10.85
C ALA A 93 -2.97 13.46 -11.85
N CYS A 94 -2.40 14.05 -12.89
CA CYS A 94 -1.62 13.37 -13.92
C CYS A 94 -0.39 12.71 -13.27
N VAL A 95 -0.24 11.40 -13.45
CA VAL A 95 0.92 10.63 -12.98
C VAL A 95 1.60 9.92 -14.15
N HIS A 96 2.82 9.44 -13.93
CA HIS A 96 3.53 8.63 -14.91
C HIS A 96 2.65 7.45 -15.34
N ASP A 97 2.41 7.32 -16.64
CA ASP A 97 1.49 6.35 -17.26
C ASP A 97 0.00 6.43 -16.85
N GLY A 98 -0.43 7.51 -16.20
CA GLY A 98 -1.80 7.68 -15.68
C GLY A 98 -2.37 9.08 -15.89
N CYS A 99 -2.33 9.59 -17.12
CA CYS A 99 -2.81 10.93 -17.47
C CYS A 99 -3.85 10.87 -18.59
N GLU A 100 -5.00 11.52 -18.38
CA GLU A 100 -6.06 11.62 -19.39
C GLU A 100 -5.64 12.53 -20.56
N PRO A 101 -6.01 12.19 -21.80
CA PRO A 101 -5.67 13.00 -22.96
C PRO A 101 -6.36 14.37 -22.92
N THR A 102 -5.60 15.43 -23.19
CA THR A 102 -6.12 16.80 -23.28
C THR A 102 -6.27 17.23 -24.75
N THR A 103 -7.35 17.94 -25.07
CA THR A 103 -7.53 18.61 -26.36
C THR A 103 -7.23 20.10 -26.24
N LEU A 104 -6.58 20.68 -27.26
CA LEU A 104 -6.47 22.13 -27.39
C LEU A 104 -7.71 22.62 -28.14
N ALA A 105 -8.48 23.49 -27.49
CA ALA A 105 -9.60 24.16 -28.16
C ALA A 105 -9.04 25.17 -29.16
N ASN A 106 -9.40 25.02 -30.43
CA ASN A 106 -9.18 26.02 -31.48
C ASN A 106 -10.27 27.09 -31.46
#